data_AF-A0A4S4L6V1-F1
#
_entry.id   AF-A0A4S4L6V1-F1
#
_cell.length_a   1.000
_cell.length_b   1.000
_cell.length_c   1.000
_cell.angle_alpha   90.00
_cell.angle_beta   90.00
_cell.angle_gamma   90.00
#
_symmetry.space_group_name_H-M   'P 1'
#
loop_
_entity.id
_entity.type
_entity.pdbx_description
1 polymer ?
#
loop_
_entity_poly.entity_id
_entity_poly.type
_entity_poly.pdbx_seq_one_letter_code
_entity_poly.pdbx_strand_id
1 'polypeptide(L)'
;MASDSLHVATRAATSQFDGGDVSFVILAGALVFLMVPGLAFLYSGLARRKSALSLIWAASASNAIVIFQWFFWGYSLAFSPGATNGFIGNLQRFGLQRTLGDASPGSPLIPDLLYSFYQMEFACVTVAILIGAIAERGRVFPAMIFVFMWMTIVYCPLACWPWNINGWAFKWGVLDYAGGGPVEIGSGVGGLALSWVLGSRKEKELLNFRPHNVSMVALGTFFSLVRMARL
;
A
#
# COMPACT_ATOMS: atom_id res chain seq x y z
N MET A 1 -24.85 -41.85 3.67
CA MET A 1 -24.78 -40.98 4.85
C MET A 1 -23.41 -40.98 5.53
N ALA A 2 -22.74 -42.13 5.74
CA ALA A 2 -21.37 -42.16 6.27
C ALA A 2 -20.27 -41.90 5.22
N SER A 3 -20.57 -42.03 3.93
CA SER A 3 -19.66 -41.69 2.82
C SER A 3 -19.57 -40.17 2.59
N ASP A 4 -20.68 -39.44 2.74
CA ASP A 4 -20.71 -37.98 2.55
C ASP A 4 -19.95 -37.24 3.66
N SER A 5 -20.02 -37.73 4.90
CA SER A 5 -19.22 -37.20 6.00
C SER A 5 -17.73 -37.48 5.83
N LEU A 6 -17.37 -38.59 5.17
CA LEU A 6 -15.98 -38.92 4.86
C LEU A 6 -15.43 -38.02 3.73
N HIS A 7 -16.24 -37.69 2.72
CA HIS A 7 -15.91 -36.72 1.65
C HIS A 7 -15.84 -35.26 2.14
N VAL A 8 -16.68 -34.87 3.12
CA VAL A 8 -16.61 -33.56 3.76
C VAL A 8 -15.37 -33.48 4.68
N ALA A 9 -15.04 -34.55 5.40
CA ALA A 9 -13.83 -34.64 6.21
C ALA A 9 -12.54 -34.69 5.36
N THR A 10 -12.56 -35.33 4.17
CA THR A 10 -11.40 -35.28 3.25
C THR A 10 -11.23 -33.90 2.60
N ARG A 11 -12.33 -33.20 2.28
CA ARG A 11 -12.26 -31.81 1.78
C ARG A 11 -11.74 -30.82 2.83
N ALA A 12 -12.02 -31.06 4.11
CA ALA A 12 -11.47 -30.27 5.21
C ALA A 12 -9.98 -30.58 5.50
N ALA A 13 -9.48 -31.75 5.09
CA ALA A 13 -8.12 -32.23 5.36
C ALA A 13 -7.11 -32.00 4.23
N THR A 14 -7.50 -31.36 3.12
CA THR A 14 -6.56 -30.81 2.13
C THR A 14 -6.88 -29.35 1.88
N SER A 15 -6.71 -28.52 2.92
CA SER A 15 -6.49 -27.09 2.69
C SER A 15 -5.23 -26.98 1.82
N GLN A 16 -5.35 -26.41 0.62
CA GLN A 16 -4.22 -26.19 -0.29
C GLN A 16 -3.12 -25.32 0.33
N PHE A 17 -3.45 -24.63 1.43
CA PHE A 17 -2.59 -23.70 2.15
C PHE A 17 -2.44 -24.09 3.62
N ASP A 18 -1.26 -23.88 4.19
CA ASP A 18 -1.03 -24.10 5.61
C ASP A 18 -1.73 -23.00 6.44
N GLY A 19 -2.42 -23.39 7.51
CA GLY A 19 -3.15 -22.45 8.37
C GLY A 19 -2.23 -21.48 9.11
N GLY A 20 -1.00 -21.89 9.40
CA GLY A 20 0.04 -21.05 10.00
C GLY A 20 0.49 -19.94 9.05
N ASP A 21 0.79 -20.28 7.80
CA ASP A 21 1.18 -19.31 6.77
C ASP A 21 0.07 -18.28 6.53
N VAL A 22 -1.17 -18.73 6.40
CA VAL A 22 -2.34 -17.85 6.22
C VAL A 22 -2.52 -16.92 7.42
N SER A 23 -2.47 -17.46 8.65
CA SER A 23 -2.64 -16.66 9.87
C SER A 23 -1.53 -15.62 10.04
N PHE A 24 -0.29 -16.01 9.72
CA PHE A 24 0.85 -15.11 9.77
C PHE A 24 0.72 -13.95 8.79
N VAL A 25 0.30 -14.20 7.55
CA VAL A 25 0.13 -13.15 6.53
C VAL A 25 -1.05 -12.22 6.87
N ILE A 26 -2.14 -12.74 7.45
CA ILE A 26 -3.24 -11.90 7.96
C ILE A 26 -2.74 -10.97 9.06
N LEU A 27 -2.00 -11.51 10.04
CA LEU A 27 -1.41 -10.71 11.11
C LEU A 27 -0.42 -9.67 10.55
N ALA A 28 0.43 -10.07 9.60
CA ALA A 28 1.37 -9.17 8.95
C ALA A 28 0.63 -8.03 8.21
N GLY A 29 -0.44 -8.33 7.47
CA GLY A 29 -1.27 -7.31 6.82
C GLY A 29 -1.93 -6.36 7.82
N ALA A 30 -2.45 -6.87 8.93
CA ALA A 30 -3.03 -6.05 10.00
C ALA A 30 -1.99 -5.11 10.64
N LEU A 31 -0.74 -5.54 10.78
CA LEU A 31 0.35 -4.68 11.26
C LEU A 31 0.70 -3.58 10.25
N VAL A 32 0.67 -3.87 8.95
CA VAL A 32 0.90 -2.85 7.90
C VAL A 32 -0.25 -1.85 7.86
N PHE A 33 -1.49 -2.31 8.00
CA PHE A 33 -2.67 -1.43 8.10
C PHE A 33 -2.51 -0.40 9.23
N LEU A 34 -1.95 -0.83 10.38
CA LEU A 34 -1.71 0.04 11.53
C LEU A 34 -0.66 1.15 11.24
N MET A 35 0.22 0.97 10.25
CA MET A 35 1.18 1.99 9.84
C MET A 35 0.50 3.19 9.17
N VAL A 36 -0.64 3.00 8.47
CA VAL A 36 -1.36 4.09 7.78
C VAL A 36 -1.80 5.21 8.75
N PRO A 37 -2.53 4.93 9.84
CA PRO A 37 -2.81 5.96 10.85
C PRO A 37 -1.55 6.41 11.59
N GLY A 38 -0.54 5.54 11.75
CA GLY A 38 0.77 5.92 12.30
C GLY A 38 1.43 7.05 11.50
N LEU A 39 1.46 6.94 10.18
CA LEU A 39 1.97 7.96 9.27
C LEU A 39 1.12 9.22 9.28
N ALA A 40 -0.21 9.09 9.38
CA ALA A 40 -1.11 10.23 9.52
C ALA A 40 -0.77 11.07 10.78
N PHE A 41 -0.54 10.41 11.92
CA PHE A 41 -0.11 11.09 13.15
C PHE A 41 1.30 11.65 13.06
N LEU A 42 2.23 10.92 12.43
CA LEU A 42 3.60 11.35 12.24
C LEU A 42 3.67 12.67 11.45
N TYR A 43 3.06 12.70 10.25
CA TYR A 43 3.06 13.90 9.41
C TYR A 43 2.25 15.04 10.02
N SER A 44 1.14 14.75 10.71
CA SER A 44 0.35 15.76 11.43
C SER A 44 1.12 16.39 12.60
N GLY A 45 1.92 15.60 13.32
CA GLY A 45 2.77 16.07 14.41
C GLY A 45 3.95 16.93 13.94
N LEU A 46 4.52 16.60 12.78
CA LEU A 46 5.57 17.38 12.11
C LEU A 46 5.04 18.67 11.48
N ALA A 47 3.81 18.66 10.94
CA ALA A 47 3.18 19.83 10.36
C ALA A 47 2.85 20.90 11.42
N ARG A 48 2.54 22.12 10.97
CA ARG A 48 2.05 23.21 11.84
C ARG A 48 0.65 22.94 12.37
N ARG A 49 0.34 23.51 13.54
CA ARG A 49 -0.97 23.41 14.23
C ARG A 49 -2.18 23.68 13.34
N LYS A 50 -2.07 24.63 12.41
CA LYS A 50 -3.18 25.01 11.51
C LYS A 50 -3.51 23.92 10.48
N SER A 51 -2.56 23.05 10.16
CA SER A 51 -2.68 22.05 9.08
C SER A 51 -2.75 20.61 9.58
N ALA A 52 -2.43 20.36 10.85
CA ALA A 52 -2.47 19.04 11.48
C ALA A 52 -3.80 18.27 11.24
N LEU A 53 -4.94 18.91 11.49
CA LEU A 53 -6.25 18.27 11.27
C LEU A 53 -6.50 17.93 9.79
N SER A 54 -6.09 18.83 8.89
CA SER A 54 -6.24 18.64 7.44
C SER A 54 -5.41 17.45 6.94
N LEU A 55 -4.21 17.23 7.49
CA LEU A 55 -3.38 16.08 7.13
C LEU A 55 -3.97 14.76 7.60
N ILE A 56 -4.49 14.68 8.84
CA ILE A 56 -5.15 13.46 9.33
C ILE A 56 -6.34 13.12 8.44
N TRP A 57 -7.15 14.12 8.09
CA TRP A 57 -8.31 13.93 7.23
C TRP A 57 -7.90 13.52 5.81
N ALA A 58 -6.86 14.14 5.25
CA ALA A 58 -6.32 13.81 3.94
C ALA A 58 -5.77 12.38 3.89
N ALA A 59 -5.05 11.94 4.92
CA ALA A 59 -4.52 10.57 5.00
C ALA A 59 -5.63 9.52 5.10
N SER A 60 -6.66 9.76 5.93
CA SER A 60 -7.82 8.87 6.03
C SER A 60 -8.63 8.81 4.74
N ALA A 61 -8.85 9.96 4.09
CA ALA A 61 -9.55 10.03 2.82
C ALA A 61 -8.75 9.35 1.69
N SER A 62 -7.43 9.55 1.64
CA SER A 62 -6.58 8.87 0.66
C SER A 62 -6.56 7.36 0.86
N ASN A 63 -6.58 6.89 2.11
CA ASN A 63 -6.65 5.45 2.40
C ASN A 63 -7.91 4.82 1.80
N ALA A 64 -9.08 5.44 2.00
CA ALA A 64 -10.34 4.96 1.43
C ALA A 64 -10.30 4.91 -0.11
N ILE A 65 -9.68 5.90 -0.75
CA ILE A 65 -9.55 5.95 -2.21
C ILE A 65 -8.60 4.87 -2.72
N VAL A 66 -7.51 4.60 -2.02
CA VAL A 66 -6.57 3.53 -2.40
C VAL A 66 -7.23 2.17 -2.31
N ILE A 67 -7.96 1.90 -1.22
CA ILE A 67 -8.73 0.65 -1.07
C ILE A 67 -9.71 0.48 -2.24
N PHE A 68 -10.44 1.55 -2.59
CA PHE A 68 -11.35 1.54 -3.72
C PHE A 68 -10.64 1.33 -5.07
N GLN A 69 -9.54 2.05 -5.32
CA GLN A 69 -8.76 1.94 -6.55
C GLN A 69 -8.15 0.55 -6.71
N TRP A 70 -7.64 -0.02 -5.61
CA TRP A 70 -7.08 -1.36 -5.56
C TRP A 70 -8.13 -2.40 -5.92
N PHE A 71 -9.32 -2.27 -5.32
CA PHE A 71 -10.47 -3.10 -5.63
C PHE A 71 -10.90 -2.98 -7.10
N PHE A 72 -10.98 -1.75 -7.60
CA PHE A 72 -11.50 -1.47 -8.95
C PHE A 72 -10.62 -2.10 -10.04
N TRP A 73 -9.34 -1.75 -10.09
CA TRP A 73 -8.39 -2.35 -11.05
C TRP A 73 -6.95 -2.41 -10.58
N GLY A 74 -6.60 -1.83 -9.42
CA GLY A 74 -5.22 -1.72 -8.98
C GLY A 74 -4.54 -3.08 -8.81
N TYR A 75 -5.25 -4.06 -8.24
CA TYR A 75 -4.74 -5.43 -8.11
C TYR A 75 -4.45 -6.06 -9.48
N SER A 76 -5.38 -5.91 -10.43
CA SER A 76 -5.24 -6.47 -11.77
C SER A 76 -4.06 -5.85 -12.53
N LEU A 77 -3.88 -4.54 -12.43
CA LEU A 77 -2.79 -3.83 -13.10
C LEU A 77 -1.42 -4.13 -12.50
N ALA A 78 -1.32 -4.48 -11.22
CA ALA A 78 -0.06 -4.85 -10.60
C ALA A 78 0.26 -6.35 -10.76
N PHE A 79 -0.72 -7.22 -10.52
CA PHE A 79 -0.48 -8.65 -10.26
C PHE A 79 -1.23 -9.61 -11.19
N SER A 80 -1.85 -9.13 -12.27
CA SER A 80 -2.49 -10.06 -13.19
C SER A 80 -1.46 -10.98 -13.88
N PRO A 81 -1.66 -12.32 -13.86
CA PRO A 81 -0.73 -13.29 -14.42
C PRO A 81 -0.78 -13.33 -15.96
N GLY A 82 -1.84 -12.84 -16.59
CA GLY A 82 -2.00 -12.88 -18.05
C GLY A 82 -1.28 -11.75 -18.81
N ALA A 83 -0.47 -10.93 -18.14
CA ALA A 83 0.22 -9.82 -18.77
C ALA A 83 1.61 -10.24 -19.29
N THR A 84 1.79 -10.24 -20.61
CA THR A 84 3.05 -10.62 -21.28
C THR A 84 4.01 -9.44 -21.49
N ASN A 85 3.55 -8.21 -21.30
CA ASN A 85 4.27 -6.99 -21.65
C ASN A 85 5.40 -6.64 -20.65
N GLY A 86 5.37 -7.18 -19.44
CA GLY A 86 6.38 -6.99 -18.39
C GLY A 86 6.45 -5.61 -17.72
N PHE A 87 5.67 -4.63 -18.19
CA PHE A 87 5.62 -3.27 -17.62
C PHE A 87 4.36 -2.95 -16.83
N ILE A 88 3.22 -3.53 -17.23
CA ILE A 88 1.92 -3.35 -16.58
C ILE A 88 1.10 -4.62 -16.75
N GLY A 89 0.26 -4.90 -15.75
CA GLY A 89 -0.74 -5.96 -15.78
C GLY A 89 -1.83 -5.73 -16.82
N ASN A 90 -2.85 -6.60 -16.81
CA ASN A 90 -4.04 -6.47 -17.65
C ASN A 90 -5.28 -6.22 -16.77
N LEU A 91 -6.48 -6.16 -17.36
CA LEU A 91 -7.74 -5.94 -16.66
C LEU A 91 -8.54 -7.24 -16.40
N GLN A 92 -7.91 -8.42 -16.46
CA GLN A 92 -8.60 -9.71 -16.28
C GLN A 92 -9.14 -9.94 -14.87
N ARG A 93 -8.57 -9.26 -13.86
CA ARG A 93 -8.97 -9.34 -12.45
C ARG A 93 -9.62 -8.03 -11.99
N PHE A 94 -10.34 -7.36 -12.89
CA PHE A 94 -11.12 -6.17 -12.58
C PHE A 94 -12.13 -6.46 -11.46
N GLY A 95 -12.22 -5.59 -10.45
CA GLY A 95 -13.13 -5.80 -9.32
C GLY A 95 -12.81 -7.02 -8.45
N LEU A 96 -11.55 -7.48 -8.41
CA LEU A 96 -11.15 -8.76 -7.78
C LEU A 96 -11.96 -9.97 -8.31
N GLN A 97 -12.38 -9.91 -9.58
CA GLN A 97 -13.01 -11.05 -10.20
C GLN A 97 -12.03 -12.21 -10.32
N ARG A 98 -12.47 -13.40 -9.89
CA ARG A 98 -11.68 -14.65 -9.94
C ARG A 98 -10.40 -14.59 -9.09
N THR A 99 -10.42 -13.83 -7.99
CA THR A 99 -9.32 -13.76 -7.01
C THR A 99 -9.85 -14.23 -5.64
N LEU A 100 -9.91 -15.54 -5.45
CA LEU A 100 -10.43 -16.17 -4.22
C LEU A 100 -9.38 -17.14 -3.65
N GLY A 101 -9.51 -18.44 -3.96
CA GLY A 101 -8.69 -19.51 -3.40
C GLY A 101 -7.60 -20.02 -4.33
N ASP A 102 -7.41 -19.41 -5.51
CA ASP A 102 -6.31 -19.78 -6.39
C ASP A 102 -4.96 -19.42 -5.76
N ALA A 103 -3.89 -20.11 -6.17
CA ALA A 103 -2.55 -19.79 -5.73
C ALA A 103 -2.17 -18.36 -6.16
N SER A 104 -1.60 -17.57 -5.23
CA SER A 104 -1.18 -16.21 -5.53
C SER A 104 0.00 -16.16 -6.52
N PRO A 105 0.14 -15.10 -7.31
CA PRO A 105 1.27 -14.93 -8.23
C PRO A 105 2.62 -14.71 -7.52
N GLY A 106 2.60 -14.31 -6.24
CA GLY A 106 3.81 -14.09 -5.44
C GLY A 106 4.29 -15.34 -4.68
N SER A 107 3.38 -16.22 -4.28
CA SER A 107 3.71 -17.49 -3.62
C SER A 107 2.60 -18.53 -3.79
N PRO A 108 2.92 -19.78 -4.13
CA PRO A 108 1.92 -20.85 -4.21
C PRO A 108 1.36 -21.27 -2.85
N LEU A 109 1.95 -20.78 -1.75
CA LEU A 109 1.59 -21.13 -0.37
C LEU A 109 0.45 -20.27 0.20
N ILE A 110 0.06 -19.21 -0.52
CA ILE A 110 -0.90 -18.22 -0.03
C ILE A 110 -2.04 -18.05 -1.06
N PRO A 111 -3.30 -17.95 -0.61
CA PRO A 111 -4.41 -17.67 -1.50
C PRO A 111 -4.32 -16.27 -2.10
N ASP A 112 -4.73 -16.16 -3.35
CA ASP A 112 -4.67 -14.94 -4.17
C ASP A 112 -5.41 -13.75 -3.54
N LEU A 113 -6.54 -14.00 -2.86
CA LEU A 113 -7.27 -12.97 -2.13
C LEU A 113 -6.46 -12.41 -0.95
N LEU A 114 -5.79 -13.28 -0.20
CA LEU A 114 -4.97 -12.87 0.95
C LEU A 114 -3.75 -12.09 0.48
N TYR A 115 -3.13 -12.52 -0.62
CA TYR A 115 -2.04 -11.79 -1.24
C TYR A 115 -2.48 -10.39 -1.73
N SER A 116 -3.67 -10.28 -2.33
CA SER A 116 -4.25 -8.99 -2.69
C SER A 116 -4.45 -8.08 -1.48
N PHE A 117 -4.96 -8.61 -0.37
CA PHE A 117 -5.12 -7.85 0.88
C PHE A 117 -3.77 -7.35 1.41
N TYR A 118 -2.77 -8.24 1.50
CA TYR A 118 -1.44 -7.88 1.98
C TYR A 118 -0.80 -6.78 1.11
N GLN A 119 -0.89 -6.90 -0.21
CA GLN A 119 -0.32 -5.92 -1.15
C GLN A 119 -1.07 -4.59 -1.18
N MET A 120 -2.39 -4.61 -0.96
CA MET A 120 -3.19 -3.39 -0.81
C MET A 120 -2.66 -2.52 0.33
N GLU A 121 -2.23 -3.12 1.44
CA GLU A 121 -1.71 -2.35 2.58
C GLU A 121 -0.40 -1.61 2.24
N PHE A 122 0.47 -2.18 1.39
CA PHE A 122 1.66 -1.46 0.88
C PHE A 122 1.26 -0.27 0.00
N ALA A 123 0.24 -0.42 -0.83
CA ALA A 123 -0.30 0.69 -1.61
C ALA A 123 -0.82 1.82 -0.71
N CYS A 124 -1.57 1.46 0.34
CA CYS A 124 -2.09 2.41 1.32
C CYS A 124 -0.97 3.18 2.02
N VAL A 125 0.09 2.49 2.47
CA VAL A 125 1.27 3.10 3.10
C VAL A 125 2.00 4.03 2.12
N THR A 126 2.20 3.60 0.87
CA THR A 126 2.89 4.40 -0.16
C THR A 126 2.20 5.74 -0.38
N VAL A 127 0.87 5.73 -0.48
CA VAL A 127 0.07 6.93 -0.67
C VAL A 127 0.02 7.77 0.60
N ALA A 128 -0.01 7.17 1.79
CA ALA A 128 0.08 7.91 3.04
C ALA A 128 1.38 8.73 3.13
N ILE A 129 2.51 8.16 2.65
CA ILE A 129 3.79 8.88 2.52
C ILE A 129 3.68 10.00 1.49
N LEU A 130 3.11 9.72 0.31
CA LEU A 130 2.94 10.68 -0.78
C LEU A 130 2.09 11.90 -0.37
N ILE A 131 0.96 11.67 0.33
CA ILE A 131 0.08 12.72 0.85
C ILE A 131 0.78 13.54 1.94
N GLY A 132 1.69 12.93 2.70
CA GLY A 132 2.57 13.65 3.64
C GLY A 132 3.34 14.79 2.98
N ALA A 133 3.73 14.65 1.70
CA ALA A 133 4.44 15.70 0.95
C ALA A 133 3.56 16.93 0.62
N ILE A 134 2.24 16.79 0.65
CA ILE A 134 1.27 17.87 0.37
C ILE A 134 1.13 18.84 1.58
N ALA A 135 1.79 18.52 2.70
CA ALA A 135 1.63 19.21 3.98
C ALA A 135 1.58 20.74 3.83
N GLU A 136 0.50 21.30 4.40
CA GLU A 136 0.22 22.75 4.54
C GLU A 136 -0.22 23.50 3.27
N ARG A 137 -0.13 22.91 2.07
CA ARG A 137 -0.37 23.65 0.81
C ARG A 137 -1.33 23.03 -0.18
N GLY A 138 -1.65 21.74 -0.09
CA GLY A 138 -2.65 21.16 -0.99
C GLY A 138 -4.08 21.22 -0.48
N ARG A 139 -5.01 21.28 -1.43
CA ARG A 139 -6.44 21.09 -1.19
C ARG A 139 -6.74 19.59 -1.19
N VAL A 140 -7.56 19.13 -0.24
CA VAL A 140 -7.89 17.71 -0.06
C VAL A 140 -8.52 17.13 -1.33
N PHE A 141 -9.49 17.81 -1.94
CA PHE A 141 -10.23 17.29 -3.08
C PHE A 141 -9.36 17.04 -4.34
N PRO A 142 -8.53 17.99 -4.82
CA PRO A 142 -7.56 17.70 -5.88
C PRO A 142 -6.54 16.62 -5.53
N ALA A 143 -6.12 16.54 -4.26
CA ALA A 143 -5.19 15.51 -3.81
C ALA A 143 -5.80 14.10 -3.94
N MET A 144 -7.10 13.95 -3.68
CA MET A 144 -7.82 12.68 -3.82
C MET A 144 -7.83 12.17 -5.27
N ILE A 145 -8.09 13.06 -6.23
CA ILE A 145 -8.06 12.71 -7.67
C ILE A 145 -6.65 12.39 -8.11
N PHE A 146 -5.67 13.18 -7.65
CA PHE A 146 -4.26 12.93 -7.91
C PHE A 146 -3.82 11.54 -7.39
N VAL A 147 -4.21 11.17 -6.17
CA VAL A 147 -3.91 9.85 -5.59
C VAL A 147 -4.46 8.72 -6.46
N PHE A 148 -5.73 8.81 -6.89
CA PHE A 148 -6.33 7.78 -7.73
C PHE A 148 -5.59 7.60 -9.06
N MET A 149 -5.22 8.72 -9.69
CA MET A 149 -4.43 8.70 -10.93
C MET A 149 -3.03 8.14 -10.66
N TRP A 150 -2.30 8.69 -9.69
CA TRP A 150 -0.94 8.28 -9.34
C TRP A 150 -0.85 6.80 -8.99
N MET A 151 -1.82 6.27 -8.24
CA MET A 151 -1.94 4.85 -7.98
C MET A 151 -2.03 4.01 -9.26
N THR A 152 -2.81 4.46 -10.23
CA THR A 152 -3.04 3.74 -11.48
C THR A 152 -1.85 3.81 -12.44
N ILE A 153 -1.26 5.00 -12.61
CA ILE A 153 -0.21 5.24 -13.62
C ILE A 153 1.22 5.11 -13.10
N VAL A 154 1.46 5.26 -11.79
CA VAL A 154 2.81 5.21 -11.20
C VAL A 154 2.95 3.98 -10.33
N TYR A 155 2.09 3.81 -9.32
CA TYR A 155 2.24 2.71 -8.37
C TYR A 155 2.02 1.34 -9.01
N CYS A 156 0.92 1.12 -9.76
CA CYS A 156 0.63 -0.18 -10.36
C CYS A 156 1.74 -0.67 -11.32
N PRO A 157 2.29 0.17 -12.23
CA PRO A 157 3.47 -0.21 -13.02
C PRO A 157 4.70 -0.46 -12.15
N LEU A 158 5.01 0.41 -11.20
CA LEU A 158 6.17 0.22 -10.30
C LEU A 158 6.09 -1.10 -9.54
N ALA A 159 4.92 -1.47 -9.04
CA ALA A 159 4.67 -2.74 -8.36
C ALA A 159 4.76 -3.94 -9.32
N CYS A 160 4.33 -3.77 -10.58
CA CYS A 160 4.41 -4.82 -11.60
C CYS A 160 5.85 -5.18 -11.95
N TRP A 161 6.81 -4.24 -11.89
CA TRP A 161 8.16 -4.50 -12.37
C TRP A 161 8.92 -5.54 -11.53
N PRO A 162 9.05 -5.40 -10.19
CA PRO A 162 9.79 -6.35 -9.37
C PRO A 162 8.91 -7.49 -8.81
N TRP A 163 7.59 -7.29 -8.65
CA TRP A 163 6.75 -8.24 -7.91
C TRP A 163 5.80 -9.07 -8.77
N ASN A 164 5.61 -8.72 -10.04
CA ASN A 164 4.90 -9.59 -10.96
C ASN A 164 5.89 -10.61 -11.56
N ILE A 165 5.49 -11.87 -11.66
CA ILE A 165 6.30 -12.94 -12.26
C ILE A 165 6.69 -12.64 -13.71
N ASN A 166 5.86 -11.86 -14.41
CA ASN A 166 6.11 -11.43 -15.78
C ASN A 166 6.85 -10.09 -15.87
N GLY A 167 7.05 -9.41 -14.74
CA GLY A 167 7.72 -8.11 -14.63
C GLY A 167 9.15 -8.15 -15.16
N TRP A 168 9.57 -7.08 -15.83
CA TRP A 168 10.92 -7.02 -16.40
C TRP A 168 12.01 -7.09 -15.31
N ALA A 169 11.81 -6.42 -14.17
CA ALA A 169 12.79 -6.38 -13.09
C ALA A 169 12.87 -7.73 -12.35
N PHE A 170 11.74 -8.42 -12.18
CA PHE A 170 11.71 -9.79 -11.68
C PHE A 170 12.51 -10.74 -12.58
N LYS A 171 12.32 -10.67 -13.91
CA LYS A 171 13.06 -11.49 -14.89
C LYS A 171 14.56 -11.19 -14.93
N TRP A 172 14.96 -9.96 -14.62
CA TRP A 172 16.37 -9.55 -14.54
C TRP A 172 17.01 -9.86 -13.17
N GLY A 173 16.25 -10.43 -12.23
CA GLY A 173 16.76 -10.81 -10.91
C GLY A 173 16.95 -9.62 -9.96
N VAL A 174 16.21 -8.53 -10.15
CA VAL A 174 16.21 -7.41 -9.20
C VAL A 174 15.57 -7.87 -7.89
N LEU A 175 16.31 -7.76 -6.79
CA LEU A 175 15.87 -8.18 -5.47
C LEU A 175 15.19 -7.02 -4.74
N ASP A 176 13.86 -7.05 -4.67
CA ASP A 176 13.07 -6.16 -3.83
C ASP A 176 12.10 -6.96 -2.95
N TYR A 177 12.53 -7.23 -1.72
CA TYR A 177 11.82 -8.12 -0.80
C TYR A 177 10.52 -7.52 -0.25
N ALA A 178 10.52 -6.22 0.09
CA ALA A 178 9.43 -5.60 0.85
C ALA A 178 9.07 -4.18 0.41
N GLY A 179 9.47 -3.79 -0.82
CA GLY A 179 8.96 -2.61 -1.49
C GLY A 179 9.86 -1.40 -1.44
N GLY A 180 11.18 -1.59 -1.38
CA GLY A 180 12.12 -0.46 -1.42
C GLY A 180 11.93 0.39 -2.69
N GLY A 181 11.67 -0.23 -3.84
CA GLY A 181 11.37 0.45 -5.09
C GLY A 181 9.97 1.08 -5.10
N PRO A 182 8.88 0.27 -5.13
CA PRO A 182 7.52 0.77 -5.28
C PRO A 182 7.05 1.67 -4.14
N VAL A 183 7.47 1.39 -2.90
CA VAL A 183 6.99 2.10 -1.70
C VAL A 183 7.90 3.27 -1.38
N GLU A 184 9.16 3.04 -1.03
CA GLU A 184 10.03 4.09 -0.49
C GLU A 184 10.55 5.04 -1.57
N ILE A 185 11.16 4.50 -2.63
CA ILE A 185 11.68 5.30 -3.74
C ILE A 185 10.52 5.92 -4.52
N GLY A 186 9.48 5.14 -4.81
CA GLY A 186 8.29 5.58 -5.54
C GLY A 186 7.58 6.76 -4.85
N SER A 187 7.25 6.63 -3.56
CA SER A 187 6.61 7.72 -2.81
C SER A 187 7.57 8.88 -2.53
N GLY A 188 8.86 8.62 -2.29
CA GLY A 188 9.86 9.66 -2.03
C GLY A 188 10.08 10.56 -3.24
N VAL A 189 10.29 9.99 -4.42
CA VAL A 189 10.43 10.73 -5.68
C VAL A 189 9.11 11.38 -6.08
N GLY A 190 7.97 10.70 -5.89
CA GLY A 190 6.64 11.28 -6.09
C GLY A 190 6.38 12.50 -5.20
N GLY A 191 6.75 12.43 -3.93
CA GLY A 191 6.64 13.51 -2.97
C GLY A 191 7.57 14.69 -3.29
N LEU A 192 8.78 14.41 -3.79
CA LEU A 192 9.70 15.43 -4.28
C LEU A 192 9.13 16.17 -5.50
N ALA A 193 8.64 15.42 -6.51
CA ALA A 193 8.01 16.00 -7.69
C ALA A 193 6.79 16.85 -7.33
N LEU A 194 5.96 16.36 -6.41
CA LEU A 194 4.79 17.08 -5.91
C LEU A 194 5.17 18.36 -5.17
N SER A 195 6.22 18.31 -4.34
CA SER A 195 6.77 19.47 -3.66
C SER A 195 7.32 20.52 -4.63
N TRP A 196 7.91 20.08 -5.74
CA TRP A 196 8.40 20.98 -6.79
C TRP A 196 7.25 21.69 -7.51
N VAL A 197 6.19 20.96 -7.89
CA VAL A 197 5.00 21.53 -8.54
C VAL A 197 4.25 22.50 -7.62
N LEU A 198 4.20 22.21 -6.31
CA LEU A 198 3.57 23.08 -5.30
C LEU A 198 4.35 24.39 -5.03
N GLY A 199 5.60 24.50 -5.50
CA GLY A 199 6.42 25.71 -5.41
C GLY A 199 7.12 25.94 -4.05
N SER A 200 8.01 26.94 -3.99
CA SER A 200 8.82 27.22 -2.80
C SER A 200 8.00 27.86 -1.66
N ARG A 201 8.44 27.67 -0.41
CA ARG A 201 7.82 28.30 0.77
C ARG A 201 8.24 29.77 0.85
N LYS A 202 7.35 30.62 1.37
CA LYS A 202 7.70 32.01 1.67
C LYS A 202 8.71 32.04 2.82
N GLU A 203 9.66 32.96 2.77
CA GLU A 203 10.77 33.06 3.74
C GLU A 203 10.29 33.18 5.21
N LYS A 204 9.16 33.87 5.44
CA LYS A 204 8.48 33.95 6.75
C LYS A 204 7.99 32.60 7.29
N GLU A 205 7.75 31.62 6.42
CA GLU A 205 7.35 30.26 6.78
C GLU A 205 8.56 29.35 7.10
N LEU A 206 9.78 29.78 6.78
CA LEU A 206 11.00 29.03 7.11
C LEU A 206 11.57 29.40 8.49
N LEU A 207 11.40 30.66 8.92
CA LEU A 207 12.03 31.21 10.13
C LEU A 207 11.44 30.70 11.47
N ASN A 208 10.23 30.15 11.48
CA ASN A 208 9.53 29.72 12.71
C ASN A 208 8.84 28.36 12.53
N PHE A 209 9.60 27.34 12.12
CA PHE A 209 9.10 25.97 12.11
C PHE A 209 9.13 25.40 13.53
N ARG A 210 7.95 25.28 14.15
CA ARG A 210 7.77 24.54 15.41
C ARG A 210 6.82 23.38 15.14
N PRO A 211 7.20 22.12 15.48
CA PRO A 211 6.32 20.99 15.32
C PRO A 211 5.05 21.21 16.16
N HIS A 212 3.90 20.78 15.63
CA HIS A 212 2.63 20.95 16.32
C HIS A 212 2.59 20.20 17.64
N ASN A 213 3.08 18.95 17.65
CA ASN A 213 3.12 18.12 18.86
C ASN A 213 4.14 16.98 18.72
N VAL A 214 5.21 17.05 19.52
CA VAL A 214 6.27 16.03 19.54
C VAL A 214 5.76 14.68 20.06
N SER A 215 4.73 14.65 20.91
CA SER A 215 4.09 13.41 21.37
C SER A 215 3.33 12.70 20.25
N MET A 216 2.71 13.44 19.32
CA MET A 216 2.08 12.84 18.13
C MET A 216 3.13 12.27 17.16
N VAL A 217 4.29 12.93 17.04
CA VAL A 217 5.43 12.38 16.30
C VAL A 217 5.90 11.08 16.93
N ALA A 218 6.08 11.03 18.26
CA ALA A 218 6.50 9.82 18.96
C ALA A 218 5.48 8.67 18.81
N LEU A 219 4.17 8.96 18.92
CA LEU A 219 3.11 7.95 18.71
C LEU A 219 3.06 7.45 17.27
N GLY A 220 3.15 8.36 16.30
CA GLY A 220 3.18 8.00 14.87
C GLY A 220 4.40 7.17 14.50
N THR A 221 5.58 7.53 15.04
CA THR A 221 6.78 6.72 14.93
C THR A 221 6.57 5.36 15.58
N PHE A 222 6.06 5.27 16.80
CA PHE A 222 5.83 3.98 17.47
C PHE A 222 4.96 3.05 16.62
N PHE A 223 3.81 3.55 16.14
CA PHE A 223 2.90 2.78 15.28
C PHE A 223 3.52 2.37 13.94
N SER A 224 4.35 3.22 13.35
CA SER A 224 5.07 2.90 12.11
C SER A 224 6.26 1.97 12.35
N LEU A 225 6.85 2.01 13.55
CA LEU A 225 8.05 1.26 13.93
C LEU A 225 7.73 -0.13 14.51
N VAL A 226 6.45 -0.46 14.73
CA VAL A 226 6.03 -1.83 15.05
C VAL A 226 6.54 -2.85 14.00
N ARG A 227 6.84 -2.41 12.77
CA ARG A 227 7.50 -3.22 11.73
C ARG A 227 8.96 -3.61 12.05
N MET A 228 9.66 -2.91 12.95
CA MET A 228 11.07 -3.17 13.33
C MET A 228 11.24 -3.89 14.66
N ALA A 229 10.15 -4.19 15.38
CA ALA A 229 10.22 -4.96 16.61
C ALA A 229 10.38 -6.47 16.30
N ARG A 230 11.61 -6.86 15.96
CA ARG A 230 12.20 -8.20 16.02
C ARG A 230 11.30 -9.38 15.60
N LEU A 231 11.46 -9.81 14.35
CA LEU A 231 11.52 -11.24 14.01
C LEU A 231 12.96 -11.57 13.62
#